data_AF-A0A2U9PKF5-F1
#
_entry.id   AF-A0A2U9PKF5-F1
#
_cell.length_a   1.000
_cell.length_b   1.000
_cell.length_c   1.000
_cell.angle_alpha   90.00
_cell.angle_beta   90.00
_cell.angle_gamma   90.00
#
_symmetry.space_group_name_H-M   'P 1'
#
loop_
_entity.id
_entity.type
_entity.pdbx_description
1 polymer ?
#
loop_
_entity_poly.entity_id
_entity_poly.type
_entity_poly.pdbx_seq_one_letter_code
_entity_poly.pdbx_strand_id
1 'polypeptide(L)'
;MTSFQRNQESRYLDVHHPGGTSEGSFHLRADQICAANPSPKLTTLIAGMCAGADSIDDLDIVRSGGMKTLFDGVYASSTIGTLLREFTFGHARQLESVLREHLAALCRRVDLVPGADVRAFVDIDSLLRPVFGHAKQGASYGHTKIAGKQILRKGLSPLVVTISTDSGAPVIAGARLRAGKTNSGKGAARMIAQAVATARAAGVTGQILVRGDSA
;
A
#
# COMPACT_ATOMS: atom_id res chain seq x y z
N MET A 1 25.97 17.19 -9.94
CA MET A 1 25.18 18.32 -9.40
C MET A 1 24.37 18.91 -10.55
N THR A 2 23.12 19.28 -10.28
CA THR A 2 22.17 20.04 -11.12
C THR A 2 21.68 19.45 -12.45
N SER A 3 20.58 18.67 -12.41
CA SER A 3 19.54 18.70 -13.47
C SER A 3 18.22 17.97 -13.13
N PHE A 4 17.90 17.66 -11.86
CA PHE A 4 16.68 16.90 -11.50
C PHE A 4 15.57 17.74 -10.87
N GLN A 5 15.44 19.02 -11.28
CA GLN A 5 14.54 19.98 -10.63
C GLN A 5 13.64 20.82 -11.56
N ARG A 6 13.34 20.38 -12.78
CA ARG A 6 12.35 21.09 -13.62
C ARG A 6 11.48 20.13 -14.42
N ASN A 7 10.32 19.77 -13.86
CA ASN A 7 9.02 19.77 -14.54
C ASN A 7 7.94 19.25 -13.58
N GLN A 8 7.53 20.13 -12.66
CA GLN A 8 6.17 20.13 -12.13
C GLN A 8 5.52 21.40 -12.67
N GLU A 9 4.62 21.25 -13.64
CA GLU A 9 3.34 21.97 -13.73
C GLU A 9 2.62 21.63 -15.04
N SER A 10 1.29 21.57 -14.94
CA SER A 10 0.31 21.52 -16.03
C SER A 10 0.17 20.19 -16.79
N ARG A 11 -0.77 19.38 -16.31
CA ARG A 11 -1.84 18.77 -17.14
C ARG A 11 -2.91 18.16 -16.23
N TYR A 12 -3.81 19.04 -15.75
CA TYR A 12 -5.17 18.64 -15.42
C TYR A 12 -5.84 18.29 -16.75
N LEU A 13 -6.31 17.05 -16.90
CA LEU A 13 -7.23 16.69 -17.97
C LEU A 13 -8.57 16.42 -17.30
N ASP A 14 -9.53 17.29 -17.61
CA ASP A 14 -10.96 17.05 -17.42
C ASP A 14 -11.34 15.71 -18.04
N VAL A 15 -12.03 14.88 -17.28
CA VAL A 15 -12.64 13.65 -17.80
C VAL A 15 -14.14 13.86 -17.81
N HIS A 16 -14.65 14.18 -19.00
CA HIS A 16 -16.06 14.15 -19.36
C HIS A 16 -16.61 12.73 -19.18
N HIS A 17 -17.80 12.61 -18.59
CA HIS A 17 -18.49 11.33 -18.39
C HIS A 17 -19.51 11.10 -19.53
N PRO A 18 -19.43 9.98 -20.27
CA PRO A 18 -20.60 9.40 -20.90
C PRO A 18 -20.93 8.04 -20.28
N GLY A 19 -22.21 7.85 -19.99
CA GLY A 19 -22.76 6.65 -19.38
C GLY A 19 -22.50 5.36 -20.16
N GLY A 20 -22.30 4.29 -19.42
CA GLY A 20 -22.16 2.92 -19.90
C GLY A 20 -21.71 2.04 -18.74
N THR A 21 -22.52 1.05 -18.39
CA THR A 21 -22.27 0.06 -17.33
C THR A 21 -20.89 -0.58 -17.48
N SER A 22 -19.93 -0.21 -16.64
CA SER A 22 -18.59 -0.77 -16.65
C SER A 22 -18.49 -1.90 -15.62
N GLU A 23 -18.48 -3.14 -16.12
CA GLU A 23 -17.73 -4.19 -15.45
C GLU A 23 -16.28 -3.68 -15.31
N GLY A 24 -15.83 -3.52 -14.07
CA GLY A 24 -14.53 -2.94 -13.74
C GLY A 24 -13.39 -3.81 -14.23
N SER A 25 -12.99 -3.66 -15.49
CA SER A 25 -11.78 -4.25 -16.04
C SER A 25 -10.56 -3.52 -15.47
N PHE A 26 -9.87 -4.17 -14.54
CA PHE A 26 -8.62 -3.69 -13.97
C PHE A 26 -7.49 -3.80 -14.99
N HIS A 27 -6.92 -2.67 -15.39
CA HIS A 27 -5.60 -2.65 -16.00
C HIS A 27 -4.65 -2.06 -14.97
N LEU A 28 -3.89 -2.91 -14.27
CA LEU A 28 -2.51 -2.53 -13.99
C LEU A 28 -1.95 -2.15 -15.36
N ARG A 29 -1.42 -0.94 -15.51
CA ARG A 29 -0.62 -0.60 -16.68
C ARG A 29 0.67 -1.40 -16.63
N ALA A 30 0.54 -2.70 -16.86
CA ALA A 30 1.62 -3.69 -16.94
C ALA A 30 2.58 -3.33 -18.07
N ASP A 31 2.13 -2.54 -19.03
CA ASP A 31 2.91 -1.88 -20.08
C ASP A 31 3.96 -0.89 -19.56
N GLN A 32 3.94 -0.51 -18.27
CA GLN A 32 4.90 0.42 -17.68
C GLN A 32 5.89 -0.21 -16.69
N ILE A 33 5.71 -1.47 -16.32
CA ILE A 33 6.72 -2.21 -15.55
C ILE A 33 7.56 -2.99 -16.56
N CYS A 34 8.84 -2.63 -16.71
CA CYS A 34 9.79 -3.27 -17.65
C CYS A 34 10.13 -4.74 -17.33
N ALA A 35 9.26 -5.46 -16.62
CA ALA A 35 9.40 -6.88 -16.32
C ALA A 35 8.23 -7.67 -16.94
N ALA A 36 8.56 -8.66 -17.77
CA ALA A 36 7.57 -9.56 -18.37
C ALA A 36 6.67 -10.20 -17.29
N ASN A 37 5.39 -10.43 -17.61
CA ASN A 37 4.43 -11.14 -16.76
C ASN A 37 4.31 -10.59 -15.31
N PRO A 38 4.02 -9.28 -15.10
CA PRO A 38 3.99 -8.70 -13.76
C PRO A 38 2.85 -9.26 -12.89
N SER A 39 1.67 -9.51 -13.47
CA SER A 39 0.52 -10.02 -12.72
C SER A 39 0.78 -11.37 -12.03
N PRO A 40 1.18 -12.45 -12.74
CA PRO A 40 1.40 -13.74 -12.07
C PRO A 40 2.64 -13.75 -11.15
N LYS A 41 3.61 -12.85 -11.36
CA LYS A 41 4.70 -12.61 -10.41
C LYS A 41 4.21 -11.98 -9.10
N LEU A 42 3.33 -10.97 -9.18
CA LEU A 42 2.68 -10.40 -7.98
C LEU A 42 1.81 -11.44 -7.26
N THR A 43 1.08 -12.28 -8.01
CA THR A 43 0.32 -13.39 -7.42
C THR A 43 1.23 -14.38 -6.70
N THR A 44 2.40 -14.72 -7.27
CA THR A 44 3.40 -15.57 -6.60
C THR A 44 3.88 -14.95 -5.28
N LEU A 45 4.15 -13.64 -5.28
CA LEU A 45 4.56 -12.91 -4.08
C LEU A 45 3.48 -12.96 -3.00
N ILE A 46 2.22 -12.66 -3.35
CA ILE A 46 1.09 -12.68 -2.42
C ILE A 46 0.88 -14.09 -1.87
N ALA A 47 0.92 -15.12 -2.72
CA ALA A 47 0.81 -16.51 -2.31
C ALA A 47 1.91 -16.91 -1.33
N GLY A 48 3.16 -16.50 -1.60
CA GLY A 48 4.28 -16.71 -0.69
C GLY A 48 4.03 -16.07 0.67
N MET A 49 3.59 -14.80 0.70
CA MET A 49 3.26 -14.11 1.95
C MET A 49 2.12 -14.81 2.71
N CYS A 50 1.08 -15.28 2.02
CA CYS A 50 0.01 -16.07 2.64
C CYS A 50 0.49 -17.42 3.19
N ALA A 51 1.50 -18.02 2.58
CA ALA A 51 2.14 -19.26 3.05
C ALA A 51 3.15 -19.02 4.19
N GLY A 52 3.43 -17.75 4.56
CA GLY A 52 4.33 -17.39 5.65
C GLY A 52 5.71 -16.89 5.23
N ALA A 53 5.94 -16.62 3.93
CA ALA A 53 7.17 -15.97 3.48
C ALA A 53 7.26 -14.52 4.01
N ASP A 54 8.30 -14.23 4.79
CA ASP A 54 8.57 -12.89 5.32
C ASP A 54 9.74 -12.18 4.61
N SER A 55 10.51 -12.91 3.80
CA SER A 55 11.50 -12.37 2.86
C SER A 55 11.28 -12.82 1.41
N ILE A 56 11.98 -12.16 0.47
CA ILE A 56 11.95 -12.56 -0.96
C ILE A 56 12.55 -13.96 -1.15
N ASP A 57 13.53 -14.32 -0.33
CA ASP A 57 14.20 -15.62 -0.42
C ASP A 57 13.26 -16.75 0.03
N ASP A 58 12.33 -16.48 0.97
CA ASP A 58 11.35 -17.45 1.45
C ASP A 58 10.22 -17.74 0.45
N LEU A 59 10.17 -17.05 -0.69
CA LEU A 59 9.20 -17.34 -1.76
C LEU A 59 9.40 -18.74 -2.37
N ASP A 60 10.51 -19.41 -2.08
CA ASP A 60 10.67 -20.82 -2.43
C ASP A 60 9.67 -21.73 -1.68
N ILE A 61 9.00 -21.26 -0.62
CA ILE A 61 7.94 -22.01 0.06
C ILE A 61 6.76 -22.38 -0.86
N VAL A 62 6.43 -21.55 -1.86
CA VAL A 62 5.38 -21.86 -2.85
C VAL A 62 5.92 -22.63 -4.06
N ARG A 63 7.24 -22.79 -4.15
CA ARG A 63 7.93 -23.58 -5.18
C ARG A 63 8.24 -24.99 -4.69
N SER A 64 8.46 -25.17 -3.39
CA SER A 64 8.69 -26.48 -2.79
C SER A 64 7.43 -27.35 -2.93
N GLY A 65 7.60 -28.54 -3.53
CA GLY A 65 6.51 -29.51 -3.71
C GLY A 65 5.63 -29.34 -4.96
N GLY A 66 5.76 -28.25 -5.74
CA GLY A 66 5.04 -28.08 -7.00
C GLY A 66 3.52 -28.04 -6.84
N MET A 67 3.00 -26.97 -6.22
CA MET A 67 1.59 -26.79 -5.86
C MET A 67 0.66 -26.50 -7.07
N LYS A 68 0.62 -27.45 -8.03
CA LYS A 68 -0.13 -27.31 -9.30
C LYS A 68 -1.65 -27.22 -9.12
N THR A 69 -2.17 -27.63 -7.97
CA THR A 69 -3.60 -27.48 -7.61
C THR A 69 -3.98 -26.01 -7.36
N LEU A 70 -3.05 -25.20 -6.88
CA LEU A 70 -3.29 -23.78 -6.55
C LEU A 70 -2.68 -22.83 -7.59
N PHE A 71 -1.62 -23.25 -8.29
CA PHE A 71 -0.90 -22.39 -9.24
C PHE A 71 -0.54 -23.14 -10.52
N ASP A 72 -0.96 -22.60 -11.67
CA ASP A 72 -0.50 -23.06 -12.99
C ASP A 72 1.02 -22.85 -13.17
N GLY A 73 1.58 -21.87 -12.45
CA GLY A 73 3.02 -21.62 -12.39
C GLY A 73 3.39 -20.63 -11.30
N VAL A 74 4.62 -20.76 -10.79
CA VAL A 74 5.21 -19.88 -9.76
C VAL A 74 6.59 -19.40 -10.19
N TYR A 75 6.93 -18.16 -9.87
CA TYR A 75 8.20 -17.55 -10.26
C TYR A 75 9.26 -17.67 -9.17
N ALA A 76 10.54 -17.77 -9.56
CA ALA A 76 11.66 -17.80 -8.62
C ALA A 76 11.81 -16.47 -7.86
N SER A 77 12.31 -16.53 -6.62
CA SER A 77 12.61 -15.37 -5.78
C SER A 77 13.39 -14.28 -6.51
N SER A 78 14.43 -14.66 -7.28
CA SER A 78 15.22 -13.76 -8.11
C SER A 78 14.39 -13.01 -9.17
N THR A 79 13.42 -13.70 -9.77
CA THR A 79 12.54 -13.13 -10.81
C THR A 79 11.54 -12.13 -10.20
N ILE A 80 11.03 -12.44 -9.00
CA ILE A 80 10.21 -11.52 -8.21
C ILE A 80 11.05 -10.31 -7.80
N GLY A 81 12.29 -10.53 -7.35
CA GLY A 81 13.22 -9.46 -7.00
C GLY A 81 13.50 -8.51 -8.16
N THR A 82 13.68 -9.01 -9.38
CA THR A 82 13.82 -8.17 -10.59
C THR A 82 12.59 -7.32 -10.81
N LEU A 83 11.39 -7.90 -10.73
CA LEU A 83 10.13 -7.15 -10.82
C LEU A 83 10.06 -6.03 -9.77
N LEU A 84 10.35 -6.35 -8.50
CA LEU A 84 10.24 -5.40 -7.39
C LEU A 84 11.23 -4.23 -7.50
N ARG A 85 12.38 -4.41 -8.15
CA ARG A 85 13.35 -3.32 -8.38
C ARG A 85 12.87 -2.30 -9.42
N GLU A 86 11.96 -2.69 -10.30
CA GLU A 86 11.32 -1.79 -11.29
C GLU A 86 10.18 -0.96 -10.68
N PHE A 87 9.81 -1.19 -9.42
CA PHE A 87 8.72 -0.43 -8.78
C PHE A 87 9.12 1.02 -8.55
N THR A 88 8.35 1.92 -9.16
CA THR A 88 8.42 3.36 -8.92
C THR A 88 7.30 3.78 -7.96
N PHE A 89 7.32 5.04 -7.54
CA PHE A 89 6.20 5.61 -6.79
C PHE A 89 4.87 5.51 -7.57
N GLY A 90 4.90 5.60 -8.90
CA GLY A 90 3.72 5.43 -9.75
C GLY A 90 3.14 4.02 -9.66
N HIS A 91 4.00 2.99 -9.71
CA HIS A 91 3.59 1.59 -9.57
C HIS A 91 2.99 1.31 -8.18
N ALA A 92 3.60 1.84 -7.11
CA ALA A 92 3.05 1.72 -5.77
C ALA A 92 1.65 2.39 -5.67
N ARG A 93 1.47 3.54 -6.32
CA ARG A 93 0.17 4.23 -6.39
C ARG A 93 -0.90 3.46 -7.15
N GLN A 94 -0.52 2.69 -8.15
CA GLN A 94 -1.42 1.77 -8.85
C GLN A 94 -1.84 0.61 -7.94
N LEU A 95 -0.90 -0.02 -7.22
CA LEU A 95 -1.22 -1.05 -6.21
C LEU A 95 -2.12 -0.52 -5.09
N GLU A 96 -1.90 0.71 -4.61
CA GLU A 96 -2.84 1.35 -3.67
C GLU A 96 -4.25 1.48 -4.24
N SER A 97 -4.40 1.64 -5.56
CA SER A 97 -5.73 1.66 -6.20
C SER A 97 -6.37 0.28 -6.23
N VAL A 98 -5.58 -0.75 -6.53
CA VAL A 98 -6.03 -2.14 -6.46
C VAL A 98 -6.47 -2.49 -5.04
N LEU A 99 -5.70 -2.11 -4.02
CA LEU A 99 -6.05 -2.34 -2.60
C LEU A 99 -7.42 -1.76 -2.25
N ARG A 100 -7.70 -0.51 -2.62
CA ARG A 100 -8.97 0.15 -2.27
C ARG A 100 -10.17 -0.56 -2.88
N GLU A 101 -10.08 -0.89 -4.17
CA GLU A 101 -11.17 -1.57 -4.86
C GLU A 101 -11.30 -3.02 -4.40
N HIS A 102 -10.18 -3.70 -4.14
CA HIS A 102 -10.18 -5.05 -3.58
C HIS A 102 -10.86 -5.08 -2.21
N LEU A 103 -10.55 -4.13 -1.32
CA LEU A 103 -11.20 -4.02 -0.01
C LEU A 103 -12.72 -3.80 -0.16
N ALA A 104 -13.15 -2.89 -1.02
CA ALA A 104 -14.56 -2.66 -1.31
C ALA A 104 -15.26 -3.93 -1.86
N ALA A 105 -14.61 -4.63 -2.79
CA ALA A 105 -15.12 -5.87 -3.38
C ALA A 105 -15.15 -7.03 -2.39
N LEU A 106 -14.25 -7.06 -1.43
CA LEU A 106 -14.16 -8.07 -0.39
C LEU A 106 -15.26 -7.85 0.66
N CYS A 107 -15.51 -6.61 1.09
CA CYS A 107 -16.61 -6.27 2.01
C CYS A 107 -18.00 -6.62 1.44
N ARG A 108 -18.16 -6.71 0.11
CA ARG A 108 -19.41 -7.21 -0.51
C ARG A 108 -19.62 -8.72 -0.33
N ARG A 109 -18.58 -9.47 0.03
CA ARG A 109 -18.59 -10.94 0.12
C ARG A 109 -18.45 -11.46 1.54
N VAL A 110 -17.74 -10.71 2.38
CA VAL A 110 -17.45 -11.05 3.77
C VAL A 110 -17.62 -9.79 4.62
N ASP A 111 -18.14 -9.97 5.83
CA ASP A 111 -18.37 -8.86 6.76
C ASP A 111 -17.05 -8.49 7.48
N LEU A 112 -16.19 -7.72 6.81
CA LEU A 112 -14.91 -7.25 7.36
C LEU A 112 -15.05 -6.04 8.27
N VAL A 113 -16.17 -5.32 8.18
CA VAL A 113 -16.43 -4.09 8.92
C VAL A 113 -17.80 -4.17 9.61
N PRO A 114 -18.02 -5.16 10.50
CA PRO A 114 -19.30 -5.33 11.18
C PRO A 114 -19.67 -4.07 11.97
N GLY A 115 -20.95 -3.69 11.99
CA GLY A 115 -21.42 -2.48 12.70
C GLY A 115 -21.04 -1.14 12.05
N ALA A 116 -20.55 -1.17 10.81
CA ALA A 116 -20.20 0.02 10.03
C ALA A 116 -21.39 0.94 9.70
N ASP A 117 -22.62 0.53 9.97
CA ASP A 117 -23.84 1.32 9.90
C ASP A 117 -23.99 2.30 11.06
N VAL A 118 -23.38 2.00 12.21
CA VAL A 118 -23.36 2.90 13.37
C VAL A 118 -22.17 3.84 13.27
N ARG A 119 -20.96 3.27 13.26
CA ARG A 119 -19.70 4.02 13.28
C ARG A 119 -18.54 3.20 12.73
N ALA A 120 -17.65 3.87 12.01
CA ALA A 120 -16.32 3.37 11.68
C ALA A 120 -15.24 4.37 12.11
N PHE A 121 -14.05 3.84 12.38
CA PHE A 121 -12.85 4.61 12.65
C PHE A 121 -11.91 4.55 11.45
N VAL A 122 -11.32 5.69 11.11
CA VAL A 122 -10.20 5.78 10.19
C VAL A 122 -8.99 6.22 11.00
N ASP A 123 -8.06 5.29 11.24
CA ASP A 123 -6.84 5.58 11.97
C ASP A 123 -5.71 5.82 10.98
N ILE A 124 -4.96 6.89 11.17
CA ILE A 124 -3.76 7.17 10.40
C ILE A 124 -2.55 7.30 11.32
N ASP A 125 -1.58 6.42 11.12
CA ASP A 125 -0.39 6.34 11.94
C ASP A 125 0.86 6.62 11.11
N SER A 126 1.65 7.58 11.58
CA SER A 126 2.96 7.86 11.01
C SER A 126 4.04 7.22 11.85
N LEU A 127 4.54 6.07 11.41
CA LEU A 127 5.58 5.33 12.13
C LEU A 127 6.97 5.85 11.78
N LEU A 128 7.92 5.73 12.72
CA LEU A 128 9.35 5.76 12.42
C LEU A 128 9.93 4.36 12.64
N ARG A 129 10.38 3.72 11.58
CA ARG A 129 10.98 2.38 11.60
C ARG A 129 12.48 2.46 11.37
N PRO A 130 13.29 2.18 12.41
CA PRO A 130 14.74 2.15 12.31
C PRO A 130 15.19 1.10 11.31
N VAL A 131 16.26 1.40 10.58
CA VAL A 131 16.91 0.42 9.72
C VAL A 131 18.42 0.45 9.92
N PHE A 132 19.03 -0.71 9.78
CA PHE A 132 20.48 -0.90 9.91
C PHE A 132 21.04 -1.22 8.51
N GLY A 133 22.23 -0.70 8.21
CA GLY A 133 22.88 -0.87 6.91
C GLY A 133 22.86 0.37 6.02
N HIS A 134 23.96 0.58 5.29
CA HIS A 134 24.16 1.77 4.46
C HIS A 134 23.33 1.74 3.17
N ALA A 135 23.16 0.56 2.57
CA ALA A 135 22.52 0.39 1.26
C ALA A 135 20.98 0.36 1.27
N LYS A 136 20.30 0.49 2.43
CA LYS A 136 18.84 0.46 2.48
C LYS A 136 18.25 1.63 1.69
N GLN A 137 17.69 1.35 0.52
CA GLN A 137 17.08 2.35 -0.37
C GLN A 137 15.91 3.07 0.34
N GLY A 138 15.78 4.37 0.07
CA GLY A 138 14.74 5.23 0.64
C GLY A 138 14.95 5.59 2.10
N ALA A 139 15.84 4.90 2.83
CA ALA A 139 16.13 5.22 4.21
C ALA A 139 16.98 6.49 4.32
N SER A 140 16.65 7.34 5.28
CA SER A 140 17.37 8.59 5.51
C SER A 140 17.42 8.89 7.00
N TYR A 141 18.39 9.72 7.41
CA TYR A 141 18.43 10.24 8.77
C TYR A 141 17.32 11.27 8.96
N GLY A 142 16.43 11.00 9.91
CA GLY A 142 15.42 11.94 10.39
C GLY A 142 15.71 12.34 11.83
N HIS A 143 15.16 13.48 12.24
CA HIS A 143 15.11 13.85 13.64
C HIS A 143 14.02 13.03 14.32
N THR A 144 14.37 12.31 15.37
CA THR A 144 13.42 11.62 16.23
C THR A 144 13.70 11.96 17.68
N LYS A 145 12.67 11.91 18.53
CA LYS A 145 12.84 12.02 19.97
C LYS A 145 12.83 10.63 20.59
N ILE A 146 13.84 10.31 21.42
CA ILE A 146 13.84 9.13 22.29
C ILE A 146 14.05 9.63 23.71
N ALA A 147 13.12 9.30 24.61
CA ALA A 147 13.13 9.78 25.99
C ALA A 147 13.32 11.32 26.09
N GLY A 148 12.61 12.07 25.25
CA GLY A 148 12.69 13.54 25.19
C GLY A 148 13.92 14.13 24.47
N LYS A 149 14.93 13.31 24.14
CA LYS A 149 16.16 13.77 23.48
C LYS A 149 16.06 13.64 21.97
N GLN A 150 16.36 14.71 21.26
CA GLN A 150 16.43 14.69 19.80
C GLN A 150 17.70 13.96 19.35
N ILE A 151 17.52 12.89 18.59
CA ILE A 151 18.59 12.11 17.99
C ILE A 151 18.38 12.02 16.48
N LEU A 152 19.49 11.93 15.74
CA LEU A 152 19.45 11.57 14.33
C LEU A 152 19.44 10.06 14.19
N ARG A 153 18.38 9.51 13.60
CA ARG A 153 18.26 8.07 13.39
C ARG A 153 17.95 7.78 11.93
N LYS A 154 18.71 6.84 11.34
CA LYS A 154 18.40 6.33 10.01
C LYS A 154 17.18 5.43 10.09
N GLY A 155 16.20 5.72 9.25
CA GLY A 155 14.95 4.98 9.24
C GLY A 155 14.15 5.17 7.98
N LEU A 156 12.99 4.54 7.98
CA LEU A 156 11.88 4.75 7.07
C LEU A 156 10.72 5.29 7.89
N SER A 157 9.85 6.07 7.26
CA SER A 157 8.67 6.64 7.91
C SER A 157 7.38 6.13 7.26
N PRO A 158 6.96 4.86 7.50
CA PRO A 158 5.69 4.36 7.02
C PRO A 158 4.53 5.28 7.42
N LEU A 159 3.56 5.44 6.53
CA LEU A 159 2.27 6.03 6.80
C LEU A 159 1.23 4.96 6.48
N VAL A 160 0.49 4.51 7.48
CA VAL A 160 -0.52 3.46 7.35
C VAL A 160 -1.86 4.06 7.73
N VAL A 161 -2.89 3.71 6.97
CA VAL A 161 -4.27 4.05 7.29
C VAL A 161 -5.10 2.77 7.37
N THR A 162 -5.85 2.63 8.46
CA THR A 162 -6.75 1.49 8.69
C THR A 162 -8.19 1.96 8.78
N ILE A 163 -9.10 1.03 8.54
CA ILE A 163 -10.52 1.16 8.83
C ILE A 163 -10.86 0.11 9.88
N SER A 164 -11.56 0.50 10.95
CA SER A 164 -12.09 -0.43 11.96
C SER A 164 -13.49 0.00 12.39
N THR A 165 -14.16 -0.85 13.16
CA THR A 165 -15.44 -0.53 13.80
C THR A 165 -15.36 -0.91 15.29
N ASP A 166 -16.44 -0.69 16.04
CA ASP A 166 -16.46 -1.07 17.45
C ASP A 166 -16.39 -2.60 17.67
N SER A 167 -16.80 -3.39 16.67
CA SER A 167 -16.81 -4.86 16.72
C SER A 167 -15.87 -5.52 15.69
N GLY A 168 -15.31 -4.76 14.77
CA GLY A 168 -14.45 -5.23 13.68
C GLY A 168 -12.98 -4.88 13.88
N ALA A 169 -12.10 -5.85 13.62
CA ALA A 169 -10.66 -5.63 13.68
C ALA A 169 -10.20 -4.63 12.58
N PRO A 170 -9.09 -3.89 12.81
CA PRO A 170 -8.58 -2.97 11.80
C PRO A 170 -8.15 -3.67 10.50
N VAL A 171 -8.65 -3.17 9.37
CA VAL A 171 -8.23 -3.55 8.02
C VAL A 171 -7.41 -2.43 7.38
N ILE A 172 -6.35 -2.78 6.65
CA ILE A 172 -5.47 -1.79 6.01
C ILE A 172 -6.17 -1.22 4.78
N ALA A 173 -6.48 0.08 4.81
CA ALA A 173 -7.07 0.82 3.69
C ALA A 173 -6.00 1.50 2.81
N GLY A 174 -4.78 1.63 3.33
CA GLY A 174 -3.64 2.14 2.58
C GLY A 174 -2.35 2.09 3.38
N ALA A 175 -1.22 1.91 2.69
CA ALA A 175 0.10 1.95 3.29
C ALA A 175 1.10 2.59 2.33
N ARG A 176 1.95 3.48 2.85
CA ARG A 176 3.02 4.15 2.10
C ARG A 176 4.31 4.10 2.87
N LEU A 177 5.36 3.67 2.19
CA LEU A 177 6.71 3.82 2.72
C LEU A 177 7.27 5.19 2.33
N ARG A 178 7.75 5.96 3.32
CA ARG A 178 8.37 7.27 3.10
C ARG A 178 9.80 7.28 3.65
N ALA A 179 10.60 8.24 3.22
CA ALA A 179 11.95 8.42 3.74
C ALA A 179 11.93 8.78 5.23
N GLY A 180 12.90 8.30 6.01
CA GLY A 180 12.96 8.50 7.47
C GLY A 180 12.95 9.96 7.96
N LYS A 181 13.31 10.90 7.10
CA LYS A 181 13.28 12.35 7.38
C LYS A 181 11.91 12.99 7.13
N THR A 182 10.91 12.20 6.76
CA THR A 182 9.59 12.70 6.38
C THR A 182 8.80 13.08 7.62
N ASN A 183 8.31 14.32 7.64
CA ASN A 183 7.38 14.78 8.67
C ASN A 183 6.07 13.96 8.65
N SER A 184 5.51 13.70 9.83
CA SER A 184 4.33 12.86 10.03
C SER A 184 3.14 13.27 9.18
N GLY A 185 2.84 14.56 9.10
CA GLY A 185 1.72 15.10 8.32
C GLY A 185 1.88 15.00 6.81
N LYS A 186 3.08 14.71 6.29
CA LYS A 186 3.33 14.70 4.83
C LYS A 186 2.54 13.59 4.14
N GLY A 187 1.51 13.99 3.40
CA GLY A 187 0.63 13.09 2.64
C GLY A 187 -0.55 12.53 3.44
N ALA A 188 -0.68 12.89 4.73
CA ALA A 188 -1.73 12.40 5.62
C ALA A 188 -3.12 12.81 5.15
N ALA A 189 -3.34 14.09 4.88
CA ALA A 189 -4.65 14.60 4.43
C ALA A 189 -5.18 13.87 3.18
N ARG A 190 -4.33 13.65 2.17
CA ARG A 190 -4.73 12.92 0.96
C ARG A 190 -4.96 11.43 1.22
N MET A 191 -4.21 10.83 2.16
CA MET A 191 -4.40 9.43 2.54
C MET A 191 -5.70 9.23 3.34
N ILE A 192 -6.02 10.14 4.26
CA ILE A 192 -7.31 10.18 4.97
C ILE A 192 -8.46 10.31 3.97
N ALA A 193 -8.40 11.28 3.05
CA ALA A 193 -9.47 11.48 2.06
C ALA A 193 -9.70 10.20 1.22
N GLN A 194 -8.62 9.51 0.84
CA GLN A 194 -8.70 8.23 0.12
C GLN A 194 -9.28 7.11 0.99
N ALA A 195 -8.91 7.04 2.27
CA ALA A 195 -9.44 6.05 3.19
C ALA A 195 -10.92 6.27 3.49
N VAL A 196 -11.38 7.51 3.66
CA VAL A 196 -12.80 7.84 3.82
C VAL A 196 -13.60 7.42 2.59
N ALA A 197 -13.10 7.71 1.38
CA ALA A 197 -13.74 7.24 0.15
C ALA A 197 -13.76 5.69 0.08
N THR A 198 -12.69 5.04 0.50
CA THR A 198 -12.60 3.57 0.57
C THR A 198 -13.59 2.99 1.58
N ALA A 199 -13.74 3.60 2.75
CA ALA A 199 -14.70 3.20 3.78
C ALA A 199 -16.14 3.25 3.23
N ARG A 200 -16.50 4.33 2.53
CA ARG A 200 -17.81 4.44 1.87
C ARG A 200 -18.00 3.35 0.81
N ALA A 201 -17.00 3.12 -0.04
CA ALA A 201 -17.05 2.06 -1.05
C ALA A 201 -17.11 0.64 -0.42
N ALA A 202 -16.56 0.48 0.78
CA ALA A 202 -16.57 -0.75 1.57
C ALA A 202 -17.87 -0.96 2.37
N GLY A 203 -18.89 -0.11 2.20
CA GLY A 203 -20.21 -0.28 2.81
C GLY A 203 -20.41 0.45 4.14
N VAL A 204 -19.45 1.29 4.56
CA VAL A 204 -19.64 2.12 5.77
C VAL A 204 -20.71 3.18 5.50
N THR A 205 -21.85 3.08 6.18
CA THR A 205 -22.94 4.07 6.10
C THR A 205 -23.03 4.95 7.34
N GLY A 206 -22.48 4.50 8.48
CA GLY A 206 -22.46 5.22 9.74
C GLY A 206 -21.51 6.41 9.79
N GLN A 207 -21.35 6.97 10.99
CA GLN A 207 -20.41 8.07 11.22
C GLN A 207 -18.97 7.60 11.04
N ILE A 208 -18.12 8.42 10.43
CA ILE A 208 -16.69 8.13 10.30
C ILE A 208 -15.92 9.07 11.23
N LEU A 209 -15.26 8.50 12.24
CA LEU A 209 -14.34 9.23 13.09
C LEU A 209 -12.91 9.03 12.58
N VAL A 210 -12.24 10.11 12.20
CA VAL A 210 -10.82 10.07 11.85
C VAL A 210 -9.98 10.33 13.10
N ARG A 211 -9.04 9.44 13.39
CA ARG A 211 -8.06 9.59 14.48
C ARG A 211 -6.67 9.60 13.87
N GLY A 212 -5.81 10.48 14.35
CA GLY A 212 -4.40 10.51 13.99
C GLY A 212 -3.58 10.80 15.22
N ASP A 213 -2.45 10.10 15.35
CA ASP A 213 -1.48 10.38 16.38
C ASP A 213 -0.58 11.55 15.97
N SER A 214 -0.27 12.43 16.93
CA SER A 214 0.76 13.44 16.72
C SER A 214 2.12 12.83 17.02
N ALA A 215 2.98 12.73 16.01
CA ALA A 215 4.38 12.34 16.16
C ALA A 215 5.28 13.47 16.67
#